data_AF-A0A6A5AET8-F1
#
_entry.id   AF-A0A6A5AET8-F1
#
_cell.length_a   1.000
_cell.length_b   1.000
_cell.length_c   1.000
_cell.angle_alpha   90.00
_cell.angle_beta   90.00
_cell.angle_gamma   90.00
#
_symmetry.space_group_name_H-M   'P 1'
#
loop_
_entity.id
_entity.type
_entity.pdbx_description
1 polymer ?
#
loop_
_entity_poly.entity_id
_entity_poly.type
_entity_poly.pdbx_seq_one_letter_code
_entity_poly.pdbx_strand_id
1 'polypeptide(L)'
;MAEFYACWVNRSKTLELLDVSLRDCAANANKELLAAICIQRIYRGQRVRADISRCRLKPLQTPGTFVASCDAVLNSREAEIVVARVFRGHLGRHTASQERRRQIHLEAQARLHHVARVIQTRYRGWASRKYKLNFATRKLYLKDLEAKGHALRDTLRQRLDAQRAAEAARVDAESRDELVQITQHLHHLVGTAVTPGIFSSPFLQSKPTAFGVPVETHIRTNTLNYLATVPKKLLSKSQLKPKPPAVRTSLQATSVYQVDKVYDDREKRYQKASQITEENFVTVVHPASTYAYDKSVNNGIEYLDPRKHPFCQRSANKSPVKSRESIVLPPATRPSSQALPHVKKKKTHSKRTVVE
;
A
#
# COMPACT_ATOMS: atom_id res chain seq x y z
N MET A 1 -38.27 -118.03 63.73
CA MET A 1 -38.07 -118.87 62.53
C MET A 1 -38.29 -118.11 61.21
N ALA A 2 -39.32 -117.27 61.08
CA ALA A 2 -39.62 -116.55 59.82
C ALA A 2 -38.50 -115.56 59.37
N GLU A 3 -37.84 -114.85 60.29
CA GLU A 3 -36.77 -113.91 59.94
C GLU A 3 -35.47 -114.60 59.48
N PHE A 4 -35.15 -115.76 60.06
CA PHE A 4 -34.00 -116.55 59.64
C PHE A 4 -34.20 -117.09 58.22
N TYR A 5 -35.41 -117.52 57.88
CA TYR A 5 -35.74 -117.99 56.53
C TYR A 5 -35.72 -116.84 55.52
N ALA A 6 -36.23 -115.66 55.87
CA ALA A 6 -36.16 -114.47 55.03
C ALA A 6 -34.71 -114.01 54.77
N CYS A 7 -33.85 -114.12 55.78
CA CYS A 7 -32.42 -113.82 55.66
C CYS A 7 -31.68 -114.89 54.83
N TRP A 8 -32.09 -116.16 54.92
CA TRP A 8 -31.54 -117.25 54.10
C TRP A 8 -31.93 -117.15 52.63
N VAL A 9 -33.21 -116.83 52.34
CA VAL A 9 -33.71 -116.62 50.96
C VAL A 9 -33.02 -115.44 50.29
N ASN A 10 -32.77 -114.36 51.04
CA ASN A 10 -32.09 -113.16 50.53
C ASN A 10 -30.57 -113.20 50.73
N ARG A 11 -29.99 -114.34 51.14
CA ARG A 11 -28.57 -114.44 51.52
C ARG A 11 -27.65 -113.97 50.40
N SER A 12 -27.89 -114.42 49.16
CA SER A 12 -27.11 -114.00 48.00
C SER A 12 -27.15 -112.49 47.81
N LYS A 13 -28.34 -111.90 47.81
CA LYS A 13 -28.54 -110.45 47.70
C LYS A 13 -27.88 -109.67 48.84
N THR A 14 -27.94 -110.18 50.08
CA THR A 14 -27.25 -109.55 51.22
C THR A 14 -25.74 -109.63 51.09
N LEU A 15 -25.19 -110.74 50.59
CA LEU A 15 -23.76 -110.89 50.34
C LEU A 15 -23.30 -109.98 49.21
N GLU A 16 -24.08 -109.85 48.13
CA GLU A 16 -23.80 -108.92 47.03
C GLU A 16 -23.80 -107.46 47.50
N LEU A 17 -24.79 -107.04 48.31
CA LEU A 17 -24.81 -105.70 48.90
C LEU A 17 -23.61 -105.45 49.82
N LEU A 18 -23.20 -106.47 50.57
CA LEU A 18 -22.03 -106.39 51.44
C LEU A 18 -20.74 -106.29 50.63
N ASP A 19 -20.61 -107.05 49.54
CA ASP A 19 -19.49 -106.95 48.60
C ASP A 19 -19.44 -105.58 47.90
N VAL A 20 -20.58 -105.04 47.48
CA VAL A 20 -20.68 -103.69 46.92
C VAL A 20 -20.27 -102.66 47.96
N SER A 21 -20.75 -102.78 49.20
CA SER A 21 -20.39 -101.87 50.29
C SER A 21 -18.89 -101.95 50.60
N LEU A 22 -18.28 -103.14 50.58
CA LEU A 22 -16.84 -103.31 50.77
C LEU A 22 -16.03 -102.68 49.62
N ARG A 23 -16.48 -102.82 48.37
CA ARG A 23 -15.85 -102.16 47.21
C ARG A 23 -15.97 -100.65 47.28
N ASP A 24 -17.14 -100.13 47.70
CA ASP A 24 -17.37 -98.70 47.87
C ASP A 24 -16.52 -98.13 49.02
N CYS A 25 -16.40 -98.85 50.14
CA CYS A 25 -15.48 -98.52 51.22
C CYS A 25 -14.03 -98.47 50.72
N ALA A 26 -13.59 -99.47 49.94
CA ALA A 26 -12.23 -99.49 49.38
C ALA A 26 -11.99 -98.34 48.38
N ALA A 27 -12.98 -98.03 47.54
CA ALA A 27 -12.91 -96.95 46.55
C ALA A 27 -12.89 -95.56 47.20
N ASN A 28 -13.59 -95.38 48.34
CA ASN A 28 -13.71 -94.10 49.03
C ASN A 28 -12.71 -93.90 50.17
N ALA A 29 -12.02 -94.95 50.65
CA ALA A 29 -11.04 -94.88 51.74
C ALA A 29 -10.00 -93.76 51.55
N ASN A 30 -9.45 -93.63 50.35
CA ASN A 30 -8.47 -92.58 50.04
C ASN A 30 -9.09 -91.16 50.07
N LYS A 31 -10.34 -91.01 49.61
CA LYS A 31 -11.04 -89.71 49.63
C LYS A 31 -11.35 -89.29 51.07
N GLU A 32 -11.81 -90.21 51.89
CA GLU A 32 -12.08 -89.98 53.32
C GLU A 32 -10.80 -89.65 54.09
N LEU A 33 -9.71 -90.36 53.82
CA LEU A 33 -8.40 -90.06 54.38
C LEU A 33 -7.91 -88.65 54.01
N LEU A 34 -8.00 -88.27 52.74
CA LEU A 34 -7.66 -86.92 52.28
C LEU A 34 -8.55 -85.85 52.91
N ALA A 35 -9.85 -86.10 52.99
CA ALA A 35 -10.80 -85.20 53.66
C ALA A 35 -10.44 -85.02 55.14
N ALA A 36 -10.12 -86.11 55.85
CA ALA A 36 -9.70 -86.09 57.24
C ALA A 36 -8.38 -85.29 57.41
N ILE A 37 -7.39 -85.49 56.54
CA ILE A 37 -6.15 -84.71 56.55
C ILE A 37 -6.43 -83.22 56.33
N CYS A 38 -7.30 -82.87 55.38
CA CYS A 38 -7.68 -81.48 55.12
C CYS A 38 -8.35 -80.83 56.33
N ILE A 39 -9.31 -81.51 56.95
CA ILE A 39 -10.00 -81.03 58.16
C ILE A 39 -9.00 -80.85 59.29
N GLN A 40 -8.15 -81.84 59.56
CA GLN A 40 -7.12 -81.76 60.59
C GLN A 40 -6.12 -80.63 60.32
N ARG A 41 -5.72 -80.40 59.07
CA ARG A 41 -4.81 -79.32 58.68
C ARG A 41 -5.44 -77.95 58.93
N ILE A 42 -6.70 -77.77 58.54
CA ILE A 42 -7.45 -76.52 58.76
C ILE A 42 -7.59 -76.28 60.26
N TYR A 43 -7.99 -77.30 61.02
CA TYR A 43 -8.17 -77.20 62.46
C TYR A 43 -6.85 -76.90 63.19
N ARG A 44 -5.76 -77.62 62.89
CA ARG A 44 -4.42 -77.35 63.43
C ARG A 44 -3.97 -75.92 63.08
N GLY A 45 -4.19 -75.47 61.84
CA GLY A 45 -3.85 -74.12 61.40
C GLY A 45 -4.67 -73.02 62.10
N GLN A 46 -5.98 -73.23 62.28
CA GLN A 46 -6.81 -72.33 63.08
C GLN A 46 -6.37 -72.31 64.54
N ARG A 47 -6.06 -73.48 65.12
CA ARG A 47 -5.57 -73.58 66.50
C ARG A 47 -4.24 -72.87 66.67
N VAL A 48 -3.29 -73.03 65.74
CA VAL A 48 -2.00 -72.32 65.74
C VAL A 48 -2.19 -70.81 65.56
N ARG A 49 -3.07 -70.35 64.67
CA ARG A 49 -3.36 -68.91 64.52
C ARG A 49 -4.03 -68.32 65.76
N ALA A 50 -4.97 -69.06 66.37
CA ALA A 50 -5.58 -68.70 67.63
C ALA A 50 -4.54 -68.71 68.77
N ASP A 51 -3.64 -69.69 68.81
CA ASP A 51 -2.55 -69.79 69.77
C ASP A 51 -1.50 -68.69 69.55
N ILE A 52 -1.14 -68.31 68.32
CA ILE A 52 -0.25 -67.16 68.05
C ILE A 52 -0.93 -65.86 68.47
N SER A 53 -2.22 -65.72 68.20
CA SER A 53 -3.01 -64.57 68.67
C SER A 53 -3.06 -64.53 70.20
N ARG A 54 -3.23 -65.70 70.86
CA ARG A 54 -3.23 -65.86 72.33
C ARG A 54 -1.84 -65.79 72.98
N CYS A 55 -0.77 -66.19 72.30
CA CYS A 55 0.61 -66.15 72.80
C CYS A 55 1.22 -64.77 72.60
N ARG A 56 0.79 -64.01 71.58
CA ARG A 56 0.96 -62.54 71.58
C ARG A 56 0.23 -61.87 72.75
N LEU A 57 -0.74 -62.55 73.36
CA LEU A 57 -1.52 -62.14 74.51
C LEU A 57 -1.07 -62.76 75.84
N LYS A 58 -0.02 -63.62 75.88
CA LYS A 58 0.49 -64.16 77.14
C LYS A 58 1.69 -63.33 77.64
N PRO A 59 1.57 -62.70 78.82
CA PRO A 59 2.73 -62.29 79.60
C PRO A 59 3.67 -63.47 79.83
N LEU A 60 4.97 -63.23 79.76
CA LEU A 60 5.95 -64.07 80.44
C LEU A 60 5.59 -64.06 81.93
N GLN A 61 5.11 -65.19 82.48
CA GLN A 61 4.92 -65.33 83.91
C GLN A 61 6.27 -65.53 84.58
N THR A 62 6.92 -64.44 84.95
CA THR A 62 7.82 -64.41 86.11
C THR A 62 7.01 -63.94 87.32
N PRO A 63 7.07 -64.63 88.47
CA PRO A 63 6.31 -64.22 89.64
C PRO A 63 6.94 -62.92 90.20
N GLY A 64 6.24 -61.79 90.05
CA GLY A 64 6.59 -60.57 90.79
C GLY A 64 6.45 -59.23 90.06
N THR A 65 6.03 -59.16 88.79
CA THR A 65 5.79 -57.85 88.14
C THR A 65 4.48 -57.85 87.34
N PHE A 66 3.64 -56.85 87.62
CA PHE A 66 2.37 -56.54 86.98
C PHE A 66 2.47 -56.61 85.44
N VAL A 67 1.75 -57.54 84.81
CA VAL A 67 1.61 -57.54 83.34
C VAL A 67 0.18 -57.20 82.95
N ALA A 68 -0.10 -55.90 82.96
CA ALA A 68 -1.23 -55.26 82.31
C ALA A 68 -0.91 -54.86 80.85
N SER A 69 0.08 -55.49 80.19
CA SER A 69 0.70 -54.90 78.98
C SER A 69 0.22 -55.44 77.63
N CYS A 70 -0.34 -56.65 77.51
CA CYS A 70 -0.66 -57.20 76.18
C CYS A 70 -2.03 -56.76 75.63
N ASP A 71 -3.11 -56.80 76.43
CA ASP A 71 -4.42 -56.28 76.00
C ASP A 71 -4.40 -54.76 75.79
N ALA A 72 -3.65 -54.03 76.62
CA ALA A 72 -3.44 -52.59 76.44
C ALA A 72 -2.72 -52.27 75.12
N VAL A 73 -1.76 -53.09 74.68
CA VAL A 73 -0.99 -52.85 73.45
C VAL A 73 -1.81 -53.16 72.19
N LEU A 74 -2.69 -54.16 72.19
CA LEU A 74 -3.59 -54.41 71.05
C LEU A 74 -4.68 -53.34 70.94
N ASN A 75 -5.28 -52.94 72.06
CA ASN A 75 -6.21 -51.82 72.11
C ASN A 75 -5.55 -50.50 71.68
N SER A 76 -4.27 -50.29 72.03
CA SER A 76 -3.49 -49.13 71.59
C SER A 76 -3.24 -49.15 70.08
N ARG A 77 -2.90 -50.31 69.50
CA ARG A 77 -2.71 -50.44 68.04
C ARG A 77 -3.99 -50.27 67.24
N GLU A 78 -5.11 -50.80 67.72
CA GLU A 78 -6.41 -50.57 67.07
C GLU A 78 -6.82 -49.10 67.15
N ALA A 79 -6.60 -48.46 68.31
CA ALA A 79 -6.80 -47.03 68.46
C ALA A 79 -5.90 -46.21 67.51
N GLU A 80 -4.62 -46.55 67.40
CA GLU A 80 -3.68 -45.93 66.46
C GLU A 80 -4.16 -46.05 64.99
N ILE A 81 -4.67 -47.21 64.59
CA ILE A 81 -5.20 -47.42 63.24
C ILE A 81 -6.46 -46.56 63.00
N VAL A 82 -7.35 -46.46 63.98
CA VAL A 82 -8.55 -45.62 63.88
C VAL A 82 -8.14 -44.14 63.79
N VAL A 83 -7.23 -43.67 64.65
CA VAL A 83 -6.71 -42.30 64.61
C VAL A 83 -6.03 -42.02 63.26
N ALA A 84 -5.15 -42.90 62.79
CA ALA A 84 -4.49 -42.73 61.50
C ALA A 84 -5.47 -42.71 60.32
N ARG A 85 -6.52 -43.54 60.35
CA ARG A 85 -7.59 -43.55 59.33
C ARG A 85 -8.36 -42.23 59.34
N VAL A 86 -8.78 -41.76 60.51
CA VAL A 86 -9.53 -40.50 60.66
C VAL A 86 -8.66 -39.32 60.23
N PHE A 87 -7.39 -39.29 60.64
CA PHE A 87 -6.44 -38.24 60.28
C PHE A 87 -6.15 -38.20 58.77
N ARG A 88 -5.88 -39.34 58.12
CA ARG A 88 -5.73 -39.42 56.66
C ARG A 88 -7.00 -38.96 55.95
N GLY A 89 -8.17 -39.34 56.46
CA GLY A 89 -9.46 -38.85 55.94
C GLY A 89 -9.65 -37.34 56.12
N HIS A 90 -9.23 -36.78 57.26
CA HIS A 90 -9.27 -35.34 57.52
C HIS A 90 -8.35 -34.58 56.55
N LEU A 91 -7.10 -35.03 56.38
CA LEU A 91 -6.16 -34.44 55.41
C LEU A 91 -6.71 -34.51 53.99
N GLY A 92 -7.25 -35.65 53.56
CA GLY A 92 -7.86 -35.80 52.23
C GLY A 92 -9.06 -34.88 52.01
N ARG A 93 -9.90 -34.68 53.02
CA ARG A 93 -11.02 -33.72 52.95
C ARG A 93 -10.53 -32.28 52.92
N HIS A 94 -9.47 -31.97 53.66
CA HIS A 94 -8.88 -30.63 53.69
C HIS A 94 -8.27 -30.26 52.33
N THR A 95 -7.49 -31.16 51.73
CA THR A 95 -6.92 -30.95 50.37
C THR A 95 -8.03 -30.85 49.32
N ALA A 96 -9.03 -31.72 49.34
CA ALA A 96 -10.17 -31.64 48.42
C ALA A 96 -10.97 -30.33 48.60
N SER A 97 -11.12 -29.84 49.83
CA SER A 97 -11.78 -28.57 50.11
C SER A 97 -10.97 -27.38 49.59
N GLN A 98 -9.64 -27.41 49.73
CA GLN A 98 -8.75 -26.40 49.18
C GLN A 98 -8.81 -26.37 47.65
N GLU A 99 -8.71 -27.52 46.99
CA GLU A 99 -8.82 -27.61 45.53
C GLU A 99 -10.18 -27.13 45.02
N ARG A 100 -11.27 -27.49 45.70
CA ARG A 100 -12.60 -26.99 45.37
C ARG A 100 -12.68 -25.47 45.46
N ARG A 101 -12.14 -24.87 46.52
CA ARG A 101 -12.09 -23.39 46.67
C ARG A 101 -11.26 -22.75 45.57
N ARG A 102 -10.13 -23.36 45.21
CA ARG A 102 -9.26 -22.90 44.12
C ARG A 102 -9.99 -22.94 42.77
N GLN A 103 -10.69 -24.03 42.47
CA GLN A 103 -11.49 -24.16 41.24
C GLN A 103 -12.57 -23.09 41.16
N ILE A 104 -13.37 -22.91 42.22
CA ILE A 104 -14.42 -21.88 42.28
C ILE A 104 -13.83 -20.48 42.06
N HIS A 105 -12.67 -20.19 42.66
CA HIS A 105 -11.99 -18.91 42.48
C HIS A 105 -11.54 -18.70 41.03
N LEU A 106 -10.90 -19.70 40.41
CA LEU A 106 -10.45 -19.63 39.02
C LEU A 106 -11.62 -19.47 38.05
N GLU A 107 -12.73 -20.17 38.28
CA GLU A 107 -13.95 -20.03 37.48
C GLU A 107 -14.56 -18.64 37.60
N ALA A 108 -14.62 -18.08 38.82
CA ALA A 108 -15.07 -16.72 39.04
C ALA A 108 -14.17 -15.70 38.31
N GLN A 109 -12.85 -15.87 38.41
CA GLN A 109 -11.88 -15.01 37.73
C GLN A 109 -12.01 -15.11 36.21
N ALA A 110 -12.15 -16.31 35.66
CA ALA A 110 -12.33 -16.53 34.22
C ALA A 110 -13.59 -15.86 33.69
N ARG A 111 -14.70 -15.91 34.45
CA ARG A 111 -15.94 -15.20 34.11
C ARG A 111 -15.73 -13.68 34.06
N LEU A 112 -15.06 -13.10 35.06
CA LEU A 112 -14.77 -11.67 35.09
C LEU A 112 -13.85 -11.25 33.93
N HIS A 113 -12.83 -12.03 33.62
CA HIS A 113 -11.96 -11.79 32.47
C HIS A 113 -12.71 -11.83 31.14
N HIS A 114 -13.66 -12.76 30.98
CA HIS A 114 -14.50 -12.81 29.79
C HIS A 114 -15.33 -11.53 29.63
N VAL A 115 -16.01 -11.09 30.69
CA VAL A 115 -16.81 -9.86 30.68
C VAL A 115 -15.93 -8.64 30.40
N ALA A 116 -14.77 -8.54 31.04
CA ALA A 116 -13.80 -7.48 30.79
C ALA A 116 -13.36 -7.45 29.31
N ARG A 117 -13.05 -8.61 28.73
CA ARG A 117 -12.70 -8.72 27.30
C ARG A 117 -13.83 -8.22 26.40
N VAL A 118 -15.08 -8.58 26.67
CA VAL A 118 -16.24 -8.12 25.88
C VAL A 118 -16.36 -6.60 25.92
N ILE A 119 -16.30 -6.01 27.13
CA ILE A 119 -16.35 -4.55 27.33
C ILE A 119 -15.20 -3.87 26.58
N GLN A 120 -13.98 -4.36 26.74
CA GLN A 120 -12.78 -3.80 26.11
C GLN A 120 -12.86 -3.86 24.59
N THR A 121 -13.29 -4.99 24.01
CA THR A 121 -13.45 -5.14 22.56
C THR A 121 -14.50 -4.17 22.02
N ARG A 122 -15.65 -4.03 22.72
CA ARG A 122 -16.70 -3.10 22.33
C ARG A 122 -16.23 -1.65 22.39
N TYR A 123 -15.54 -1.28 23.46
CA TYR A 123 -14.97 0.06 23.64
C TYR A 123 -13.91 0.38 22.57
N ARG A 124 -12.97 -0.54 22.33
CA ARG A 124 -11.94 -0.39 21.27
C ARG A 124 -12.58 -0.18 19.89
N GLY A 125 -13.64 -0.92 19.58
CA GLY A 125 -14.41 -0.75 18.35
C GLY A 125 -15.07 0.64 18.26
N TRP A 126 -15.75 1.08 19.32
CA TRP A 126 -16.36 2.42 19.38
C TRP A 126 -15.31 3.54 19.26
N ALA A 127 -14.21 3.46 20.02
CA ALA A 127 -13.15 4.45 20.02
C ALA A 127 -12.47 4.55 18.64
N SER A 128 -12.25 3.42 17.98
CA SER A 128 -11.73 3.39 16.61
C SER A 128 -12.66 4.12 15.65
N ARG A 129 -13.96 3.83 15.66
CA ARG A 129 -14.95 4.49 14.79
C ARG A 129 -15.09 5.99 15.06
N LYS A 130 -15.01 6.40 16.33
CA LYS A 130 -15.17 7.80 16.73
C LYS A 130 -13.94 8.66 16.42
N TYR A 131 -12.74 8.15 16.71
CA TYR A 131 -11.52 8.96 16.70
C TYR A 131 -10.55 8.64 15.55
N LYS A 132 -10.53 7.41 15.03
CA LYS A 132 -9.61 7.00 13.95
C LYS A 132 -10.29 6.91 12.59
N LEU A 133 -11.46 6.27 12.54
CA LEU A 133 -12.18 5.92 11.32
C LEU A 133 -13.46 6.76 11.18
N ASN A 134 -13.34 8.08 11.33
CA ASN A 134 -14.47 8.96 11.08
C ASN A 134 -14.70 9.09 9.56
N PHE A 135 -15.66 8.31 9.06
CA PHE A 135 -16.02 8.28 7.65
C PHE A 135 -16.50 9.64 7.14
N ALA A 136 -17.26 10.39 7.94
CA ALA A 136 -17.79 11.69 7.56
C ALA A 136 -16.66 12.71 7.33
N THR A 137 -15.68 12.76 8.23
CA THR A 137 -14.53 13.68 8.08
C THR A 137 -13.67 13.28 6.89
N ARG A 138 -13.43 11.99 6.67
CA ARG A 138 -12.68 11.52 5.49
C ARG A 138 -13.42 11.84 4.20
N LYS A 139 -14.73 11.67 4.15
CA LYS A 139 -15.57 11.99 2.99
C LYS A 139 -15.53 13.49 2.68
N LEU A 140 -15.59 14.35 3.70
CA LEU A 140 -15.44 15.80 3.53
C LEU A 140 -14.06 16.15 2.97
N TYR A 141 -12.98 15.61 3.56
CA TYR A 141 -11.62 15.83 3.08
C TYR A 141 -11.44 15.44 1.60
N LEU A 142 -11.97 14.30 1.18
CA LEU A 142 -11.88 13.86 -0.21
C LEU A 142 -12.64 14.79 -1.15
N LYS A 143 -13.83 15.28 -0.76
CA LYS A 143 -14.58 16.28 -1.54
C LYS A 143 -13.82 17.59 -1.65
N ASP A 144 -13.20 18.05 -0.57
CA ASP A 144 -12.38 19.28 -0.60
C ASP A 144 -11.17 19.12 -1.52
N LEU A 145 -10.55 17.93 -1.53
CA LEU A 145 -9.43 17.62 -2.41
C LEU A 145 -9.86 17.55 -3.89
N GLU A 146 -11.01 16.97 -4.17
CA GLU A 146 -11.64 16.96 -5.49
C GLU A 146 -11.91 18.40 -5.97
N ALA A 147 -12.53 19.24 -5.14
CA ALA A 147 -12.81 20.64 -5.45
C ALA A 147 -11.53 21.44 -5.76
N LYS A 148 -10.47 21.27 -4.96
CA LYS A 148 -9.16 21.88 -5.21
C LYS A 148 -8.54 21.39 -6.52
N GLY A 149 -8.67 20.09 -6.81
CA GLY A 149 -8.21 19.49 -8.06
C GLY A 149 -8.93 20.04 -9.29
N HIS A 150 -10.25 20.26 -9.21
CA HIS A 150 -11.01 20.91 -10.28
C HIS A 150 -10.60 22.37 -10.47
N ALA A 151 -10.51 23.15 -9.39
CA ALA A 151 -10.06 24.53 -9.47
C ALA A 151 -8.65 24.65 -10.10
N LEU A 152 -7.72 23.77 -9.74
CA LEU A 152 -6.39 23.73 -10.37
C LEU A 152 -6.49 23.41 -11.87
N ARG A 153 -7.28 22.41 -12.27
CA ARG A 153 -7.46 22.08 -13.69
C ARG A 153 -8.06 23.23 -14.49
N ASP A 154 -9.02 23.94 -13.92
CA ASP A 154 -9.67 25.07 -14.58
C ASP A 154 -8.71 26.27 -14.73
N THR A 155 -7.92 26.57 -13.69
CA THR A 155 -6.86 27.60 -13.81
C THR A 155 -5.79 27.23 -14.84
N LEU A 156 -5.40 25.96 -14.93
CA LEU A 156 -4.45 25.49 -15.95
C LEU A 156 -5.03 25.58 -17.36
N ARG A 157 -6.31 25.23 -17.54
CA ARG A 157 -7.03 25.40 -18.82
C ARG A 157 -7.05 26.85 -19.25
N GLN A 158 -7.45 27.76 -18.36
CA GLN A 158 -7.48 29.20 -18.64
C GLN A 158 -6.11 29.74 -19.04
N ARG A 159 -5.04 29.31 -18.35
CA ARG A 159 -3.66 29.71 -18.70
C ARG A 159 -3.24 29.18 -20.06
N LEU A 160 -3.58 27.92 -20.38
CA LEU A 160 -3.26 27.33 -21.67
C LEU A 160 -4.00 28.05 -22.81
N ASP A 161 -5.28 28.35 -22.62
CA ASP A 161 -6.08 29.07 -23.61
C ASP A 161 -5.56 30.50 -23.81
N ALA A 162 -5.19 31.18 -22.72
CA ALA A 162 -4.54 32.50 -22.79
C ALA A 162 -3.19 32.46 -23.53
N GLN A 163 -2.38 31.42 -23.28
CA GLN A 163 -1.10 31.22 -23.99
C GLN A 163 -1.32 30.99 -25.48
N ARG A 164 -2.27 30.13 -25.85
CA ARG A 164 -2.63 29.87 -27.26
C ARG A 164 -3.13 31.12 -27.96
N ALA A 165 -3.98 31.90 -27.30
CA ALA A 165 -4.47 33.16 -27.87
C ALA A 165 -3.35 34.19 -28.05
N ALA A 166 -2.43 34.29 -27.07
CA ALA A 166 -1.28 35.18 -27.17
C ALA A 166 -0.31 34.75 -28.28
N GLU A 167 -0.06 33.44 -28.42
CA GLU A 167 0.79 32.88 -29.46
C GLU A 167 0.15 33.06 -30.85
N ALA A 168 -1.15 32.79 -31.00
CA ALA A 168 -1.87 33.04 -32.24
C ALA A 168 -1.80 34.53 -32.63
N ALA A 169 -2.01 35.45 -31.69
CA ALA A 169 -1.88 36.88 -31.93
C ALA A 169 -0.45 37.28 -32.33
N ARG A 170 0.57 36.64 -31.73
CA ARG A 170 1.98 36.88 -32.07
C ARG A 170 2.29 36.40 -33.49
N VAL A 171 1.87 35.19 -33.85
CA VAL A 171 2.03 34.63 -35.19
C VAL A 171 1.26 35.45 -36.24
N ASP A 172 0.05 35.91 -35.92
CA ASP A 172 -0.72 36.79 -36.80
C ASP A 172 -0.02 38.15 -37.01
N ALA A 173 0.65 38.69 -35.99
CA ALA A 173 1.44 39.91 -36.10
C ALA A 173 2.71 39.69 -36.92
N GLU A 174 3.48 38.64 -36.61
CA GLU A 174 4.69 38.24 -37.35
C GLU A 174 4.38 38.01 -38.83
N SER A 175 3.32 37.26 -39.15
CA SER A 175 2.90 37.01 -40.53
C SER A 175 2.42 38.27 -41.27
N ARG A 176 1.83 39.24 -40.58
CA ARG A 176 1.51 40.56 -41.15
C ARG A 176 2.76 41.36 -41.46
N ASP A 177 3.73 41.38 -40.55
CA ASP A 177 5.01 42.08 -40.74
C ASP A 177 5.82 41.45 -41.87
N GLU A 178 5.87 40.12 -41.96
CA GLU A 178 6.45 39.38 -43.07
C GLU A 178 5.77 39.72 -44.40
N LEU A 179 4.43 39.75 -44.43
CA LEU A 179 3.68 40.16 -45.62
C LEU A 179 4.04 41.59 -46.04
N VAL A 180 4.15 42.51 -45.08
CA VAL A 180 4.56 43.89 -45.35
C VAL A 180 5.96 43.91 -45.98
N GLN A 181 6.94 43.22 -45.39
CA GLN A 181 8.31 43.18 -45.93
C GLN A 181 8.36 42.62 -47.36
N ILE A 182 7.64 41.52 -47.63
CA ILE A 182 7.62 40.90 -48.96
C ILE A 182 6.95 41.84 -49.98
N THR A 183 5.82 42.44 -49.63
CA THR A 183 5.00 43.22 -50.57
C THR A 183 5.58 44.58 -50.93
N GLN A 184 6.46 45.16 -50.11
CA GLN A 184 7.13 46.44 -50.38
C GLN A 184 7.88 46.48 -51.72
N HIS A 185 8.36 45.34 -52.21
CA HIS A 185 9.18 45.27 -53.43
C HIS A 185 8.42 44.72 -54.65
N LEU A 186 7.13 44.39 -54.50
CA LEU A 186 6.33 43.70 -55.52
C LEU A 186 5.44 44.62 -56.38
N HIS A 187 5.72 45.93 -56.43
CA HIS A 187 4.93 46.91 -57.18
C HIS A 187 4.78 46.57 -58.69
N HIS A 188 5.73 45.86 -59.28
CA HIS A 188 5.68 45.43 -60.68
C HIS A 188 4.60 44.35 -60.96
N LEU A 189 4.06 43.71 -59.92
CA LEU A 189 2.96 42.75 -60.04
C LEU A 189 1.58 43.43 -59.99
N VAL A 190 1.54 44.73 -59.66
CA VAL A 190 0.32 45.54 -59.57
C VAL A 190 -0.09 46.03 -60.94
N GLY A 191 -1.39 45.97 -61.23
CA GLY A 191 -1.95 46.45 -62.49
C GLY A 191 -1.99 47.98 -62.58
N THR A 192 -1.93 48.48 -63.81
CA THR A 192 -2.22 49.87 -64.14
C THR A 192 -3.67 50.02 -64.61
N ALA A 193 -4.12 51.25 -64.88
CA ALA A 193 -5.45 51.48 -65.44
C ALA A 193 -5.66 50.85 -66.83
N VAL A 194 -4.58 50.62 -67.59
CA VAL A 194 -4.62 50.09 -68.96
C VAL A 194 -4.40 48.57 -68.98
N THR A 195 -3.52 48.05 -68.12
CA THR A 195 -3.16 46.63 -68.05
C THR A 195 -3.41 46.05 -66.66
N PRO A 196 -4.22 44.97 -66.53
CA PRO A 196 -4.49 44.35 -65.24
C PRO A 196 -3.22 43.69 -64.67
N GLY A 197 -3.08 43.71 -63.35
CA GLY A 197 -1.99 43.06 -62.63
C GLY A 197 -2.21 41.56 -62.52
N ILE A 198 -1.17 40.83 -62.14
CA ILE A 198 -1.23 39.36 -62.01
C ILE A 198 -2.32 38.94 -61.00
N PHE A 199 -2.52 39.73 -59.94
CA PHE A 199 -3.50 39.46 -58.89
C PHE A 199 -4.90 40.06 -59.14
N SER A 200 -5.10 40.87 -60.19
CA SER A 200 -6.41 41.40 -60.63
C SER A 200 -6.66 41.14 -62.11
N SER A 201 -6.27 39.95 -62.59
CA SER A 201 -6.63 39.49 -63.92
C SER A 201 -8.14 39.23 -64.02
N PRO A 202 -8.81 39.61 -65.13
CA PRO A 202 -10.23 39.32 -65.35
C PRO A 202 -10.52 37.82 -65.51
N PHE A 203 -9.49 37.01 -65.73
CA PHE A 203 -9.59 35.55 -65.86
C PHE A 203 -9.43 34.81 -64.53
N LEU A 204 -9.10 35.51 -63.43
CA LEU A 204 -9.08 34.88 -62.11
C LEU A 204 -10.50 34.69 -61.59
N GLN A 205 -10.85 33.45 -61.22
CA GLN A 205 -12.15 33.10 -60.65
C GLN A 205 -12.44 33.80 -59.32
N SER A 206 -11.41 34.05 -58.51
CA SER A 206 -11.49 34.78 -57.25
C SER A 206 -10.21 35.54 -56.99
N LYS A 207 -10.29 36.78 -56.49
CA LYS A 207 -9.11 37.58 -56.16
C LYS A 207 -8.40 37.00 -54.92
N PRO A 208 -7.08 36.72 -54.99
CA PRO A 208 -6.35 36.22 -53.85
C PRO A 208 -6.36 37.26 -52.73
N THR A 209 -6.70 36.81 -51.54
CA THR A 209 -6.98 37.65 -50.38
C THR A 209 -6.09 37.21 -49.23
N ALA A 210 -5.38 38.15 -48.61
CA ALA A 210 -4.57 37.94 -47.42
C ALA A 210 -5.17 38.78 -46.28
N PHE A 211 -5.46 38.15 -45.14
CA PHE A 211 -6.10 38.80 -43.99
C PHE A 211 -7.42 39.52 -44.34
N GLY A 212 -8.23 38.95 -45.23
CA GLY A 212 -9.51 39.53 -45.67
C GLY A 212 -9.40 40.71 -46.63
N VAL A 213 -8.18 41.12 -47.01
CA VAL A 213 -7.92 42.21 -47.96
C VAL A 213 -7.23 41.66 -49.22
N PRO A 214 -7.61 42.09 -50.45
CA PRO A 214 -6.98 41.62 -51.68
C PRO A 214 -5.47 41.91 -51.69
N VAL A 215 -4.67 40.93 -52.12
CA VAL A 215 -3.19 41.01 -52.11
C VAL A 215 -2.67 42.26 -52.85
N GLU A 216 -3.30 42.63 -53.96
CA GLU A 216 -2.89 43.79 -54.74
C GLU A 216 -3.06 45.13 -53.99
N THR A 217 -4.02 45.19 -53.06
CA THR A 217 -4.22 46.36 -52.20
C THR A 217 -3.05 46.49 -51.21
N HIS A 218 -2.64 45.39 -50.59
CA HIS A 218 -1.46 45.35 -49.71
C HIS A 218 -0.19 45.79 -50.43
N ILE A 219 0.04 45.30 -51.65
CA ILE A 219 1.21 45.70 -52.45
C ILE A 219 1.18 47.21 -52.72
N ARG A 220 0.04 47.77 -53.15
CA ARG A 220 -0.09 49.22 -53.36
C ARG A 220 0.18 50.03 -52.08
N THR A 221 -0.47 49.69 -50.97
CA THR A 221 -0.32 50.46 -49.73
C THR A 221 1.09 50.38 -49.17
N ASN A 222 1.68 49.19 -49.14
CA ASN A 222 2.99 48.97 -48.54
C ASN A 222 4.12 49.55 -49.40
N THR A 223 4.02 49.45 -50.73
CA THR A 223 4.97 50.11 -51.65
C THR A 223 4.90 51.63 -51.52
N LEU A 224 3.70 52.23 -51.42
CA LEU A 224 3.54 53.67 -51.19
C LEU A 224 4.14 54.11 -49.84
N ASN A 225 3.88 53.35 -48.77
CA ASN A 225 4.45 53.62 -47.45
C ASN A 225 5.98 53.51 -47.47
N TYR A 226 6.54 52.51 -48.14
CA TYR A 226 7.99 52.37 -48.32
C TYR A 226 8.60 53.52 -49.13
N LEU A 227 7.98 53.91 -50.24
CA LEU A 227 8.44 55.05 -51.04
C LEU A 227 8.37 56.38 -50.28
N ALA A 228 7.48 56.50 -49.29
CA ALA A 228 7.40 57.66 -48.41
C ALA A 228 8.56 57.71 -47.40
N THR A 229 9.08 56.56 -46.95
CA THR A 229 10.22 56.49 -46.01
C THR A 229 11.57 56.61 -46.69
N VAL A 230 11.68 56.22 -47.97
CA VAL A 230 12.90 56.42 -48.76
C VAL A 230 13.15 57.93 -48.91
N PRO A 231 14.29 58.46 -48.42
CA PRO A 231 14.58 59.87 -48.56
C PRO A 231 14.61 60.23 -50.04
N LYS A 232 13.86 61.27 -50.43
CA LYS A 232 13.81 61.79 -51.81
C LYS A 232 15.18 62.33 -52.23
N LYS A 233 16.13 61.44 -52.54
CA LYS A 233 17.32 61.73 -53.34
C LYS A 233 16.99 61.74 -54.84
N LEU A 234 15.70 61.75 -55.18
CA LEU A 234 15.25 61.93 -56.54
C LEU A 234 15.28 63.42 -56.84
N LEU A 235 16.22 63.80 -57.70
CA LEU A 235 16.27 65.11 -58.32
C LEU A 235 14.88 65.42 -58.93
N SER A 236 14.36 66.62 -58.68
CA SER A 236 13.11 67.05 -59.29
C SER A 236 13.23 67.01 -60.81
N LYS A 237 12.11 66.87 -61.54
CA LYS A 237 12.13 66.73 -63.01
C LYS A 237 12.88 67.86 -63.73
N SER A 238 12.95 69.06 -63.13
CA SER A 238 13.72 70.20 -63.65
C SER A 238 15.23 70.07 -63.45
N GLN A 239 15.68 69.24 -62.49
CA GLN A 239 17.09 68.98 -62.18
C GLN A 239 17.67 67.78 -62.93
N LEU A 240 16.83 66.98 -63.60
CA LEU A 240 17.27 65.89 -64.47
C LEU A 240 17.75 66.48 -65.81
N LYS A 241 19.07 66.51 -66.03
CA LYS A 241 19.62 66.85 -67.35
C LYS A 241 19.17 65.79 -68.37
N PRO A 242 18.66 66.16 -69.56
CA PRO A 242 18.31 65.18 -70.57
C PRO A 242 19.57 64.39 -70.94
N LYS A 243 19.55 63.07 -70.77
CA LYS A 243 20.59 62.22 -71.34
C LYS A 243 20.45 62.31 -72.85
N PRO A 244 21.48 62.73 -73.60
CA PRO A 244 21.42 62.71 -75.05
C PRO A 244 21.22 61.26 -75.51
N PRO A 245 20.53 61.04 -76.65
CA PRO A 245 20.24 59.71 -77.14
C PRO A 245 21.54 58.92 -77.27
N ALA A 246 21.58 57.77 -76.60
CA ALA A 246 22.68 56.84 -76.74
C ALA A 246 22.62 56.28 -78.16
N VAL A 247 23.63 56.67 -78.95
CA VAL A 247 24.04 56.08 -80.22
C VAL A 247 23.45 56.74 -81.47
N ARG A 248 24.33 57.34 -82.27
CA ARG A 248 24.74 56.77 -83.56
C ARG A 248 26.01 57.46 -84.07
N THR A 249 26.93 56.61 -84.57
CA THR A 249 28.20 56.91 -85.25
C THR A 249 29.42 57.27 -84.40
N SER A 250 30.07 56.25 -83.82
CA SER A 250 31.53 56.15 -83.91
C SER A 250 31.92 54.68 -83.94
N LEU A 251 31.87 54.11 -85.14
CA LEU A 251 32.74 53.02 -85.55
C LEU A 251 34.19 53.53 -85.43
N GLN A 252 34.76 53.52 -84.24
CA GLN A 252 36.21 53.58 -84.09
C GLN A 252 36.63 52.30 -83.41
N ALA A 253 37.13 51.40 -84.24
CA ALA A 253 37.98 50.30 -83.84
C ALA A 253 38.99 50.81 -82.80
N THR A 254 39.21 49.99 -81.76
CA THR A 254 40.28 50.18 -80.77
C THR A 254 41.57 50.54 -81.50
N SER A 255 41.94 51.82 -81.46
CA SER A 255 43.16 52.29 -82.09
C SER A 255 44.37 51.85 -81.26
N VAL A 256 45.50 51.65 -81.93
CA VAL A 256 46.79 51.23 -81.35
C VAL A 256 47.25 52.15 -80.19
N TYR A 257 46.67 53.34 -80.06
CA TYR A 257 46.98 54.32 -79.02
C TYR A 257 46.09 54.23 -77.76
N GLN A 258 45.18 53.25 -77.65
CA GLN A 258 44.38 53.03 -76.43
C GLN A 258 44.91 51.88 -75.54
N VAL A 259 46.12 51.40 -75.80
CA VAL A 259 46.75 50.31 -75.05
C VAL A 259 46.91 50.68 -73.57
N ASP A 260 47.33 51.90 -73.26
CA ASP A 260 47.54 52.34 -71.87
C ASP A 260 46.24 52.34 -71.06
N LYS A 261 45.11 52.68 -71.68
CA LYS A 261 43.80 52.68 -71.02
C LYS A 261 43.30 51.26 -70.74
N VAL A 262 43.60 50.32 -71.64
CA VAL A 262 43.29 48.89 -71.43
C VAL A 262 44.17 48.31 -70.32
N TYR A 263 45.44 48.72 -70.23
CA TYR A 263 46.32 48.35 -69.12
C TYR A 263 45.82 48.93 -67.79
N ASP A 264 45.47 50.22 -67.74
CA ASP A 264 44.93 50.86 -66.53
C ASP A 264 43.64 50.18 -66.05
N ASP A 265 42.74 49.83 -66.96
CA ASP A 265 41.49 49.17 -66.60
C ASP A 265 41.71 47.71 -66.19
N ARG A 266 42.72 47.03 -66.77
CA ARG A 266 43.15 45.70 -66.34
C ARG A 266 43.78 45.75 -64.95
N GLU A 267 44.64 46.74 -64.69
CA GLU A 267 45.33 46.97 -63.42
C GLU A 267 44.32 47.28 -62.31
N LYS A 268 43.32 48.13 -62.58
CA LYS A 268 42.23 48.42 -61.63
C LYS A 268 41.40 47.18 -61.29
N ARG A 269 41.17 46.28 -62.26
CA ARG A 269 40.49 45.00 -62.00
C ARG A 269 41.37 44.07 -61.15
N TYR A 270 42.66 44.02 -61.43
CA TYR A 270 43.62 43.22 -60.68
C TYR A 270 43.77 43.72 -59.24
N GLN A 271 43.85 45.04 -59.01
CA GLN A 271 43.89 45.64 -57.67
C GLN A 271 42.60 45.37 -56.87
N LYS A 272 41.44 45.42 -57.52
CA LYS A 272 40.17 45.05 -56.86
C LYS A 272 40.11 43.58 -56.48
N ALA A 273 40.66 42.69 -57.32
CA ALA A 273 40.74 41.27 -57.03
C ALA A 273 41.80 40.95 -55.95
N SER A 274 42.94 41.66 -55.95
CA SER A 274 44.03 41.43 -54.98
C SER A 274 43.72 41.95 -53.58
N GLN A 275 42.77 42.88 -53.44
CA GLN A 275 42.28 43.37 -52.14
C GLN A 275 41.28 42.42 -51.48
N ILE A 276 40.87 41.34 -52.16
CA ILE A 276 40.09 40.25 -51.57
C ILE A 276 41.07 39.23 -50.98
N THR A 277 41.55 39.49 -49.77
CA THR A 277 42.30 38.54 -48.94
C THR A 277 41.34 37.76 -48.03
N GLU A 278 41.76 36.59 -47.54
CA GLU A 278 40.94 35.73 -46.65
C GLU A 278 40.41 36.48 -45.41
N GLU A 279 41.12 37.51 -44.94
CA GLU A 279 40.72 38.35 -43.80
C GLU A 279 39.49 39.24 -44.07
N ASN A 280 39.18 39.54 -45.33
CA ASN A 280 37.99 40.30 -45.74
C ASN A 280 36.80 39.40 -46.15
N PHE A 281 36.95 38.08 -46.03
CA PHE A 281 35.86 37.13 -46.27
C PHE A 281 35.04 36.97 -44.98
N VAL A 282 34.02 37.82 -44.80
CA VAL A 282 33.09 37.72 -43.67
C VAL A 282 32.22 36.48 -43.88
N THR A 283 32.54 35.38 -43.18
CA THR A 283 31.58 34.29 -42.99
C THR A 283 30.42 34.83 -42.15
N VAL A 284 29.18 34.47 -42.50
CA VAL A 284 27.93 35.03 -41.93
C VAL A 284 27.75 34.76 -40.43
N VAL A 285 28.71 34.11 -39.76
CA VAL A 285 28.66 33.80 -38.33
C VAL A 285 29.62 34.72 -37.57
N HIS A 286 29.06 35.70 -36.87
CA HIS A 286 29.81 36.61 -36.00
C HIS A 286 30.47 35.81 -34.85
N PRO A 287 31.80 35.88 -34.63
CA PRO A 287 32.48 35.08 -33.60
C PRO A 287 32.08 35.45 -32.16
N ALA A 288 31.47 36.62 -31.97
CA ALA A 288 30.87 37.06 -30.71
C ALA A 288 29.41 36.63 -30.53
N SER A 289 28.79 35.98 -31.52
CA SER A 289 27.47 35.39 -31.32
C SER A 289 27.62 34.09 -30.52
N THR A 290 27.56 34.22 -29.20
CA THR A 290 27.27 33.08 -28.33
C THR A 290 25.80 32.72 -28.55
N TYR A 291 25.49 32.05 -29.66
CA TYR A 291 24.20 31.40 -29.80
C TYR A 291 24.21 30.21 -28.83
N ALA A 292 23.89 30.50 -27.58
CA ALA A 292 23.60 29.49 -26.58
C ALA A 292 22.34 28.78 -27.08
N TYR A 293 22.55 27.61 -27.70
CA TYR A 293 21.45 26.70 -27.96
C TYR A 293 20.78 26.42 -26.60
N ASP A 294 19.56 26.92 -26.41
CA ASP A 294 18.75 26.55 -25.25
C ASP A 294 18.40 25.07 -25.38
N LYS A 295 19.28 24.23 -24.84
CA LYS A 295 19.15 22.78 -24.84
C LYS A 295 18.09 22.35 -23.83
N SER A 296 16.82 22.50 -24.20
CA SER A 296 15.66 21.82 -23.62
C SER A 296 15.37 22.05 -22.12
N VAL A 297 14.18 21.65 -21.70
CA VAL A 297 13.62 21.85 -20.35
C VAL A 297 14.39 21.10 -19.24
N ASN A 298 15.38 20.28 -19.58
CA ASN A 298 16.10 19.41 -18.65
C ASN A 298 17.51 19.89 -18.27
N ASN A 299 17.92 21.09 -18.68
CA ASN A 299 19.25 21.61 -18.31
C ASN A 299 19.35 21.83 -16.79
N GLY A 300 20.24 21.09 -16.13
CA GLY A 300 20.50 21.17 -14.69
C GLY A 300 19.92 20.02 -13.85
N ILE A 301 19.16 19.10 -14.45
CA ILE A 301 18.75 17.86 -13.78
C ILE A 301 19.82 16.81 -14.05
N GLU A 302 20.52 16.36 -13.00
CA GLU A 302 21.47 15.25 -13.09
C GLU A 302 20.76 14.03 -13.69
N TYR A 303 21.30 13.49 -14.79
CA TYR A 303 20.73 12.31 -15.45
C TYR A 303 20.78 11.11 -14.49
N LEU A 304 19.63 10.78 -13.91
CA LEU A 304 19.50 9.58 -13.08
C LEU A 304 19.36 8.35 -13.99
N ASP A 305 20.44 7.56 -14.08
CA ASP A 305 20.45 6.27 -14.76
C ASP A 305 19.35 5.35 -14.18
N PRO A 306 18.33 4.94 -14.98
CA PRO A 306 17.24 4.10 -14.52
C PRO A 306 17.69 2.77 -13.91
N ARG A 307 18.89 2.26 -14.27
CA ARG A 307 19.44 1.02 -13.71
C ARG A 307 19.95 1.19 -12.27
N LYS A 308 20.30 2.42 -11.90
CA LYS A 308 20.77 2.80 -10.55
C LYS A 308 19.62 3.25 -9.65
N HIS A 309 18.42 3.49 -10.19
CA HIS A 309 17.27 3.92 -9.41
C HIS A 309 16.74 2.75 -8.53
N PRO A 310 16.64 2.92 -7.20
CA PRO A 310 16.35 1.83 -6.27
C PRO A 310 14.99 1.17 -6.51
N PHE A 311 14.03 1.89 -7.09
CA PHE A 311 12.69 1.38 -7.41
C PHE A 311 12.60 0.67 -8.78
N CYS A 312 13.62 0.79 -9.64
CA CYS A 312 13.63 0.19 -10.99
C CYS A 312 14.43 -1.12 -11.05
N GLN A 313 15.13 -1.49 -9.97
CA GLN A 313 15.83 -2.77 -9.89
C GLN A 313 14.81 -3.91 -9.67
N ARG A 314 14.79 -4.88 -10.60
CA ARG A 314 14.00 -6.13 -10.52
C ARG A 314 14.51 -7.01 -9.36
N SER A 315 14.33 -6.60 -8.11
CA SER A 315 14.51 -7.40 -6.88
C SER A 315 14.55 -6.57 -5.59
N ALA A 316 14.60 -5.22 -5.65
CA ALA A 316 14.79 -4.37 -4.47
C ALA A 316 13.65 -4.47 -3.41
N ASN A 317 12.49 -5.02 -3.78
CA ASN A 317 11.38 -5.28 -2.86
C ASN A 317 11.37 -6.74 -2.37
N LYS A 318 12.44 -7.19 -1.72
CA LYS A 318 12.46 -8.44 -0.93
C LYS A 318 13.18 -8.30 0.42
N SER A 319 13.25 -7.10 0.99
CA SER A 319 13.49 -7.00 2.43
C SER A 319 12.18 -7.30 3.17
N PRO A 320 12.22 -7.99 4.33
CA PRO A 320 11.02 -8.16 5.15
C PRO A 320 10.56 -6.77 5.52
N VAL A 321 9.33 -6.44 5.14
CA VAL A 321 8.64 -5.22 5.55
C VAL A 321 8.73 -5.15 7.07
N LYS A 322 9.67 -4.35 7.60
CA LYS A 322 9.62 -3.90 8.99
C LYS A 322 8.21 -3.35 9.14
N SER A 323 7.49 -3.92 10.11
CA SER A 323 6.13 -3.59 10.50
C SER A 323 5.79 -2.18 10.07
N ARG A 324 4.81 -2.04 9.15
CA ARG A 324 4.20 -0.77 8.82
C ARG A 324 3.94 -0.03 10.13
N GLU A 325 4.79 0.95 10.44
CA GLU A 325 4.36 2.05 11.27
C GLU A 325 3.16 2.57 10.52
N SER A 326 1.98 2.34 11.09
CA SER A 326 0.76 2.92 10.57
C SER A 326 1.08 4.38 10.39
N ILE A 327 1.04 4.88 9.14
CA ILE A 327 1.12 6.31 8.86
C ILE A 327 -0.04 6.91 9.67
N VAL A 328 0.26 7.37 10.87
CA VAL A 328 -0.66 8.10 11.72
C VAL A 328 -0.72 9.44 11.03
N LEU A 329 -1.69 9.58 10.13
CA LEU A 329 -2.06 10.89 9.63
C LEU A 329 -2.22 11.79 10.85
N PRO A 330 -1.62 12.99 10.85
CA PRO A 330 -1.72 13.89 11.98
C PRO A 330 -3.21 14.01 12.37
N PRO A 331 -3.54 13.95 13.68
CA PRO A 331 -4.92 14.13 14.10
C PRO A 331 -5.41 15.42 13.44
N ALA A 332 -6.57 15.36 12.77
CA ALA A 332 -7.14 16.50 12.09
C ALA A 332 -7.13 17.66 13.08
N THR A 333 -6.21 18.61 12.87
CA THR A 333 -6.22 19.86 13.61
C THR A 333 -7.56 20.46 13.23
N ARG A 334 -8.46 20.56 14.22
CA ARG A 334 -9.63 21.42 14.05
C ARG A 334 -9.05 22.76 13.57
N PRO A 335 -9.54 23.32 12.45
CA PRO A 335 -9.14 24.68 12.10
C PRO A 335 -9.35 25.51 13.36
N SER A 336 -8.26 26.13 13.83
CA SER A 336 -8.31 27.14 14.87
C SER A 336 -9.49 28.03 14.54
N SER A 337 -10.40 28.18 15.50
CA SER A 337 -11.53 29.10 15.40
C SER A 337 -10.97 30.51 15.30
N GLN A 338 -10.53 30.90 14.12
CA GLN A 338 -10.30 32.28 13.77
C GLN A 338 -11.66 32.96 13.83
N ALA A 339 -11.77 33.83 14.84
CA ALA A 339 -12.83 34.75 15.15
C ALA A 339 -13.81 35.02 14.00
N LEU A 340 -14.96 34.36 14.04
CA LEU A 340 -16.16 34.89 13.40
C LEU A 340 -16.67 36.06 14.27
N PRO A 341 -17.02 37.22 13.69
CA PRO A 341 -17.50 38.36 14.44
C PRO A 341 -18.82 38.02 15.15
N HIS A 342 -18.93 38.47 16.41
CA HIS A 342 -20.08 38.27 17.29
C HIS A 342 -21.42 38.67 16.63
N VAL A 343 -22.17 37.68 16.14
CA VAL A 343 -23.59 37.86 15.85
C VAL A 343 -24.37 37.71 17.16
N LYS A 344 -24.91 38.83 17.67
CA LYS A 344 -25.75 38.89 18.87
C LYS A 344 -26.98 37.98 18.67
N LYS A 345 -27.08 36.90 19.45
CA LYS A 345 -28.29 36.07 19.52
C LYS A 345 -29.43 36.87 20.16
N LYS A 346 -30.50 37.15 19.40
CA LYS A 346 -31.78 37.62 19.94
C LYS A 346 -32.36 36.53 20.83
N LYS A 347 -32.68 36.89 22.09
CA LYS A 347 -33.44 36.04 23.01
C LYS A 347 -34.84 35.82 22.44
N THR A 348 -35.22 34.58 22.20
CA THR A 348 -36.62 34.19 21.97
C THR A 348 -37.24 33.82 23.31
N HIS A 349 -38.30 34.53 23.68
CA HIS A 349 -39.11 34.18 24.84
C HIS A 349 -39.90 32.90 24.56
N SER A 350 -39.67 31.86 25.36
CA SER A 350 -40.51 30.66 25.39
C SER A 350 -41.79 30.97 26.17
N LYS A 351 -42.94 31.02 25.48
CA LYS A 351 -44.25 30.98 26.11
C LYS A 351 -44.52 29.53 26.52
N ARG A 352 -44.64 29.31 27.82
CA ARG A 352 -45.02 28.05 28.45
C ARG A 352 -46.55 27.92 28.33
N THR A 353 -47.04 27.04 27.46
CA THR A 353 -48.44 26.61 27.47
C THR A 353 -48.58 25.44 28.44
N VAL A 354 -49.29 25.69 29.54
CA VAL A 354 -49.86 24.69 30.43
C VAL A 354 -51.05 24.09 29.69
N VAL A 355 -51.11 22.77 29.60
CA VAL A 355 -52.32 22.03 29.23
C VAL A 355 -52.63 21.11 30.41
N GLU A 356 -53.89 21.20 30.85
CA GLU A 356 -54.55 20.46 31.92
C GLU A 356 -54.52 18.94 31.73
#